data_AF-A0A8H9L4S0-F1
#
_entry.id   AF-A0A8H9L4S0-F1
#
_cell.length_a   1.000
_cell.length_b   1.000
_cell.length_c   1.000
_cell.angle_alpha   90.00
_cell.angle_beta   90.00
_cell.angle_gamma   90.00
#
_symmetry.space_group_name_H-M   'P 1'
#
loop_
_entity.id
_entity.type
_entity.pdbx_description
1 polymer ?
#
loop_
_entity_poly.entity_id
_entity_poly.type
_entity_poly.pdbx_seq_one_letter_code
_entity_poly.pdbx_strand_id
1 'polypeptide(L)'
;MKFTPLDVRHQEFPNRMGGYERSGVRAFLNDLADDLEQQLQQHQTLLERVAVMEKELEAQRQNEDEIRRAVIAAERISHELRENAAREAELMVAQATTERDGLLREIESRRNELEAGHQARLSALDAAFRGRFADLERDHHALILERERAQAQRLGELERAFSEQHAALTTRLTMARQEYAQFLSGYRALVASFSELAARHAMPEEPALPVTSLPAGPVETGHAADAHDPADAPEPAPLLGHTLVTAGALTPDAEDRPMRVEAQQFL
;
A
#
# COMPACT_ATOMS: atom_id res chain seq x y z
N MET A 1 93.03 -23.63 69.57
CA MET A 1 94.11 -22.80 70.15
C MET A 1 95.11 -23.70 70.87
N LYS A 2 96.36 -23.25 71.06
CA LYS A 2 97.45 -24.03 71.67
C LYS A 2 97.57 -23.88 73.20
N PHE A 3 96.94 -22.85 73.78
CA PHE A 3 96.89 -22.58 75.22
C PHE A 3 95.53 -21.95 75.57
N THR A 4 94.96 -22.28 76.74
CA THR A 4 93.75 -21.66 77.27
C THR A 4 94.09 -20.55 78.28
N PRO A 5 93.18 -19.58 78.56
CA PRO A 5 93.40 -18.58 79.62
C PRO A 5 93.75 -19.22 80.96
N LEU A 6 93.13 -20.36 81.25
CA LEU A 6 93.35 -21.15 82.46
C LEU A 6 94.76 -21.78 82.48
N ASP A 7 95.29 -22.20 81.34
CA ASP A 7 96.67 -22.70 81.20
C ASP A 7 97.69 -21.58 81.39
N VAL A 8 97.42 -20.37 80.87
CA VAL A 8 98.30 -19.20 81.02
C VAL A 8 98.38 -18.75 82.48
N ARG A 9 97.25 -18.81 83.22
CA ARG A 9 97.17 -18.42 84.64
C ARG A 9 97.90 -19.37 85.58
N HIS A 10 97.93 -20.66 85.26
CA HIS A 10 98.60 -21.70 86.06
C HIS A 10 100.00 -22.06 85.56
N GLN A 11 100.54 -21.33 84.58
CA GLN A 11 101.87 -21.60 84.05
C GLN A 11 102.95 -21.32 85.11
N GLU A 12 103.74 -22.35 85.43
CA GLU A 12 104.88 -22.25 86.34
C GLU A 12 106.19 -22.17 85.57
N PHE A 13 107.11 -21.33 86.05
CA PHE A 13 108.45 -21.18 85.49
C PHE A 13 109.53 -21.54 86.53
N PRO A 14 110.60 -22.25 86.13
CA PRO A 14 111.69 -22.63 87.04
C PRO A 14 112.48 -21.41 87.55
N ASN A 15 112.87 -21.40 88.83
CA ASN A 15 113.64 -20.31 89.42
C ASN A 15 115.12 -20.35 88.97
N ARG A 16 115.67 -19.25 88.47
CA ARG A 16 117.12 -19.06 88.29
C ARG A 16 117.58 -17.77 88.95
N MET A 17 118.76 -17.78 89.57
CA MET A 17 119.39 -16.59 90.15
C MET A 17 119.62 -15.55 89.04
N GLY A 18 118.98 -14.38 89.15
CA GLY A 18 119.03 -13.30 88.14
C GLY A 18 117.82 -13.21 87.18
N GLY A 19 116.74 -13.97 87.43
CA GLY A 19 115.52 -13.92 86.62
C GLY A 19 114.56 -12.77 86.97
N TYR A 20 113.50 -12.63 86.17
CA TYR A 20 112.42 -11.65 86.38
C TYR A 20 111.71 -11.85 87.73
N GLU A 21 111.19 -10.75 88.28
CA GLU A 21 110.47 -10.76 89.55
C GLU A 21 109.20 -11.63 89.45
N ARG A 22 109.08 -12.61 90.35
CA ARG A 22 107.98 -13.59 90.34
C ARG A 22 106.60 -12.94 90.47
N SER A 23 106.46 -11.91 91.30
CA SER A 23 105.24 -11.12 91.50
C SER A 23 104.83 -10.38 90.23
N GLY A 24 105.77 -9.66 89.59
CA GLY A 24 105.52 -8.93 88.34
C GLY A 24 105.15 -9.83 87.16
N VAL A 25 105.83 -10.97 87.00
CA VAL A 25 105.49 -11.97 85.95
C VAL A 25 104.12 -12.61 86.22
N ARG A 26 103.76 -12.85 87.49
CA ARG A 26 102.45 -13.41 87.85
C ARG A 26 101.31 -12.42 87.59
N ALA A 27 101.51 -11.14 87.87
CA ALA A 27 100.56 -10.08 87.54
C ALA A 27 100.37 -9.98 86.02
N PHE A 28 101.45 -9.95 85.24
CA PHE A 28 101.38 -9.93 83.77
C PHE A 28 100.68 -11.16 83.19
N LEU A 29 100.91 -12.37 83.72
CA LEU A 29 100.20 -13.58 83.28
C LEU A 29 98.70 -13.55 83.63
N ASN A 30 98.32 -12.92 84.74
CA ASN A 30 96.91 -12.73 85.09
C ASN A 30 96.26 -11.74 84.12
N ASP A 31 96.87 -10.58 83.89
CA ASP A 31 96.35 -9.57 82.93
C ASP A 31 96.26 -10.16 81.51
N LEU A 32 97.26 -10.95 81.09
CA LEU A 32 97.26 -11.63 79.79
C LEU A 32 96.19 -12.73 79.71
N ALA A 33 95.94 -13.45 80.79
CA ALA A 33 94.87 -14.44 80.85
C ALA A 33 93.49 -13.78 80.76
N ASP A 34 93.30 -12.64 81.45
CA ASP A 34 92.06 -11.87 81.43
C ASP A 34 91.81 -11.28 80.02
N ASP A 35 92.82 -10.70 79.37
CA ASP A 35 92.74 -10.22 77.98
C ASP A 35 92.43 -11.35 77.00
N LEU A 36 93.06 -12.53 77.18
CA LEU A 36 92.82 -13.71 76.33
C LEU A 36 91.39 -14.25 76.51
N GLU A 37 90.87 -14.25 77.73
CA GLU A 37 89.50 -14.65 78.03
C GLU A 37 88.50 -13.66 77.42
N GLN A 38 88.77 -12.35 77.51
CA GLN A 38 87.95 -11.32 76.89
C GLN A 38 87.95 -11.44 75.35
N GLN A 39 89.11 -11.69 74.74
CA GLN A 39 89.21 -11.91 73.29
C GLN A 39 88.47 -13.18 72.84
N LEU A 40 88.52 -14.26 73.62
CA LEU A 40 87.78 -15.49 73.33
C LEU A 40 86.27 -15.28 73.42
N GLN A 41 85.78 -14.57 74.45
CA GLN A 41 84.37 -14.21 74.54
C GLN A 41 83.93 -13.34 73.36
N GLN A 42 84.68 -12.30 73.02
CA GLN A 42 84.39 -11.45 71.87
C GLN A 42 84.38 -12.24 70.56
N HIS A 43 85.34 -13.14 70.36
CA HIS A 43 85.39 -14.01 69.20
C HIS A 43 84.15 -14.93 69.12
N GLN A 44 83.74 -15.52 70.24
CA GLN A 44 82.54 -16.35 70.31
C GLN A 44 81.28 -15.55 69.97
N THR A 45 81.12 -14.36 70.56
CA THR A 45 79.99 -13.45 70.27
C THR A 45 79.97 -12.99 68.81
N LEU A 46 81.14 -12.71 68.22
CA LEU A 46 81.24 -12.35 66.82
C LEU A 46 80.84 -13.51 65.91
N LEU A 47 81.29 -14.74 66.19
CA LEU A 47 80.89 -15.92 65.44
C LEU A 47 79.38 -16.18 65.50
N GLU A 48 78.78 -16.05 66.69
CA GLU A 48 77.32 -16.16 66.84
C GLU A 48 76.60 -15.11 66.02
N ARG A 49 77.09 -13.86 66.02
CA ARG A 49 76.51 -12.77 65.25
C ARG A 49 76.65 -12.97 63.75
N VAL A 50 77.78 -13.51 63.29
CA VAL A 50 77.98 -13.92 61.89
C VAL A 50 76.99 -15.01 61.51
N ALA A 51 76.84 -16.05 62.33
CA ALA A 51 75.90 -17.15 62.05
C ALA A 51 74.43 -16.68 62.01
N VAL A 52 74.04 -15.71 62.84
CA VAL A 52 72.69 -15.10 62.77
C VAL A 52 72.54 -14.28 61.49
N MET A 53 73.50 -13.43 61.16
CA MET A 53 73.46 -12.63 59.93
C MET A 53 73.44 -13.50 58.67
N GLU A 54 74.18 -14.60 58.64
CA GLU A 54 74.16 -15.56 57.52
C GLU A 54 72.78 -16.21 57.35
N LYS A 55 72.12 -16.60 58.44
CA LYS A 55 70.74 -17.12 58.39
C LYS A 55 69.74 -16.08 57.90
N GLU A 56 69.85 -14.84 58.38
CA GLU A 56 68.98 -13.74 57.94
C GLU A 56 69.19 -13.45 56.45
N LEU A 57 70.43 -13.46 55.98
CA LEU A 57 70.77 -13.28 54.57
C LEU A 57 70.20 -14.40 53.70
N GLU A 58 70.28 -15.65 54.13
CA GLU A 58 69.67 -16.78 53.42
C GLU A 58 68.14 -16.68 53.37
N ALA A 59 67.50 -16.30 54.47
CA ALA A 59 66.06 -16.06 54.49
C ALA A 59 65.66 -14.91 53.55
N GLN A 60 66.43 -13.82 53.54
CA GLN A 60 66.19 -12.69 52.64
C GLN A 60 66.35 -13.09 51.17
N ARG A 61 67.38 -13.88 50.84
CA ARG A 61 67.57 -14.39 49.47
C ARG A 61 66.41 -15.29 49.03
N GLN A 62 65.93 -16.16 49.90
CA GLN A 62 64.76 -17.00 49.61
C GLN A 62 63.51 -16.15 49.35
N ASN A 63 63.27 -15.13 50.19
CA ASN A 63 62.16 -14.18 49.99
C ASN A 63 62.30 -13.41 48.66
N GLU A 64 63.51 -12.99 48.30
CA GLU A 64 63.78 -12.29 47.03
C GLU A 64 63.48 -13.21 45.83
N ASP A 65 63.88 -14.49 45.91
CA ASP A 65 63.58 -15.49 44.88
C ASP A 65 62.07 -15.78 44.76
N GLU A 66 61.33 -15.78 45.88
CA GLU A 66 59.87 -15.89 45.87
C GLU A 66 59.20 -14.67 45.23
N ILE A 67 59.63 -13.46 45.60
CA ILE A 67 59.13 -12.22 44.99
C ILE A 67 59.42 -12.22 43.49
N ARG A 68 60.63 -12.60 43.09
CA ARG A 68 61.01 -12.67 41.67
C ARG A 68 60.12 -13.66 40.90
N ARG A 69 59.86 -14.83 41.49
CA ARG A 69 58.92 -15.82 40.90
C ARG A 69 57.50 -15.27 40.83
N ALA A 70 57.03 -14.57 41.86
CA ALA A 70 55.71 -13.95 41.89
C ALA A 70 55.57 -12.86 40.81
N VAL A 71 56.59 -12.02 40.60
CA VAL A 71 56.59 -11.00 39.55
C VAL A 71 56.53 -11.64 38.16
N ILE A 72 57.36 -12.65 37.88
CA ILE A 72 57.34 -13.36 36.60
C ILE A 72 55.97 -14.03 36.38
N ALA A 73 55.39 -14.63 37.42
CA ALA A 73 54.06 -15.21 37.34
C ALA A 73 52.98 -14.15 37.05
N ALA A 74 53.04 -13.00 37.71
CA ALA A 74 52.12 -11.89 37.50
C ALA A 74 52.23 -11.31 36.07
N GLU A 75 53.45 -11.20 35.53
CA GLU A 75 53.69 -10.79 34.15
C GLU A 75 53.09 -11.81 33.16
N ARG A 76 53.29 -13.11 33.40
CA ARG A 76 52.73 -14.17 32.56
C ARG A 76 51.21 -14.15 32.58
N ILE A 77 50.59 -14.06 33.76
CA ILE A 77 49.14 -13.96 33.92
C ILE A 77 48.62 -12.70 33.22
N SER A 78 49.32 -11.58 33.34
CA SER A 78 48.93 -10.33 32.67
C SER A 78 48.98 -10.46 31.14
N HIS A 79 49.96 -11.19 30.61
CA HIS A 79 50.05 -11.48 29.18
C HIS A 79 48.92 -12.39 28.72
N GLU A 80 48.72 -13.51 29.41
CA GLU A 80 47.63 -14.46 29.14
C GLU A 80 46.25 -13.77 29.20
N LEU A 81 46.04 -12.89 30.18
CA LEU A 81 44.80 -12.11 30.31
C LEU A 81 44.59 -11.17 29.12
N ARG A 82 45.65 -10.48 28.65
CA ARG A 82 45.56 -9.61 27.47
C ARG A 82 45.25 -10.39 26.21
N GLU A 83 45.90 -11.53 26.00
CA GLU A 83 45.63 -12.40 24.83
C GLU A 83 44.21 -12.98 24.88
N ASN A 84 43.74 -13.39 26.06
CA ASN A 84 42.37 -13.87 26.24
C ASN A 84 41.34 -12.77 25.96
N ALA A 85 41.55 -11.58 26.53
CA ALA A 85 40.66 -10.44 26.30
C ALA A 85 40.63 -10.01 24.82
N ALA A 86 41.77 -10.05 24.12
CA ALA A 86 41.83 -9.77 22.69
C ALA A 86 41.03 -10.79 21.87
N ARG A 87 41.23 -12.09 22.15
CA ARG A 87 40.47 -13.17 21.49
C ARG A 87 38.97 -13.09 21.78
N GLU A 88 38.59 -12.79 23.01
CA GLU A 88 37.19 -12.64 23.41
C GLU A 88 36.54 -11.43 22.74
N ALA A 89 37.26 -10.31 22.61
CA ALA A 89 36.79 -9.14 21.87
C ALA A 89 36.59 -9.46 20.37
N GLU A 90 37.53 -10.16 19.75
CA GLU A 90 37.40 -10.61 18.35
C GLU A 90 36.20 -11.54 18.17
N LEU A 91 36.01 -12.50 19.07
CA LEU A 91 34.86 -13.41 19.06
C LEU A 91 33.54 -12.65 19.25
N MET A 92 33.49 -11.68 20.17
CA MET A 92 32.30 -10.87 20.40
C MET A 92 31.93 -10.06 19.15
N VAL A 93 32.92 -9.46 18.46
CA VAL A 93 32.70 -8.75 17.20
C VAL A 93 32.25 -9.71 16.10
N ALA A 94 32.86 -10.89 16.00
CA ALA A 94 32.47 -11.91 15.02
C ALA A 94 31.03 -12.42 15.25
N GLN A 95 30.63 -12.60 16.51
CA GLN A 95 29.26 -12.96 16.87
C GLN A 95 28.28 -11.84 16.53
N ALA A 96 28.56 -10.61 16.96
CA ALA A 96 27.71 -9.46 16.68
C ALA A 96 27.54 -9.20 15.16
N THR A 97 28.58 -9.40 14.37
CA THR A 97 28.50 -9.28 12.90
C THR A 97 27.68 -10.40 12.28
N THR A 98 27.83 -11.64 12.76
CA THR A 98 27.03 -12.78 12.30
C THR A 98 25.55 -12.59 12.64
N GLU A 99 25.24 -12.14 13.86
CA GLU A 99 23.88 -11.83 14.30
C GLU A 99 23.27 -10.68 13.49
N ARG A 100 24.02 -9.59 13.28
CA ARG A 100 23.62 -8.47 12.41
C ARG A 100 23.28 -8.97 11.02
N ASP A 101 24.14 -9.78 10.42
CA ASP A 101 23.93 -10.28 9.06
C ASP A 101 22.73 -11.24 8.98
N GLY A 102 22.50 -12.03 10.04
CA GLY A 102 21.29 -12.83 10.18
C GLY A 102 20.02 -11.98 10.21
N LEU A 103 20.00 -10.93 11.05
CA LEU A 103 18.88 -9.99 11.15
C LEU A 103 18.62 -9.24 9.84
N LEU A 104 19.67 -8.80 9.14
CA LEU A 104 19.53 -8.12 7.85
C LEU A 104 18.89 -9.04 6.81
N ARG A 105 19.31 -10.31 6.73
CA ARG A 105 18.68 -11.29 5.82
C ARG A 105 17.22 -11.55 6.17
N GLU A 106 16.88 -11.63 7.46
CA GLU A 106 15.48 -11.79 7.89
C GLU A 106 14.63 -10.59 7.50
N ILE A 107 15.14 -9.37 7.72
CA ILE A 107 14.47 -8.13 7.32
C ILE A 107 14.28 -8.09 5.80
N GLU A 108 15.30 -8.44 5.02
CA GLU A 108 15.23 -8.50 3.56
C GLU A 108 14.21 -9.54 3.09
N SER A 109 14.20 -10.75 3.67
CA SER A 109 13.20 -11.78 3.35
C SER A 109 11.80 -11.28 3.64
N ARG A 110 11.58 -10.72 4.83
CA ARG A 110 10.27 -10.22 5.24
C ARG A 110 9.82 -9.03 4.39
N ARG A 111 10.74 -8.16 4.00
CA ARG A 111 10.48 -7.06 3.06
C ARG A 111 10.04 -7.61 1.71
N ASN A 112 10.78 -8.57 1.16
CA ASN A 112 10.46 -9.17 -0.13
C ASN A 112 9.09 -9.88 -0.11
N GLU A 113 8.78 -10.59 0.97
CA GLU A 113 7.46 -11.21 1.18
C GLU A 113 6.33 -10.18 1.21
N LEU A 114 6.53 -9.06 1.93
CA LEU A 114 5.56 -7.97 1.99
C LEU A 114 5.39 -7.27 0.64
N GLU A 115 6.48 -7.01 -0.07
CA GLU A 115 6.46 -6.42 -1.41
C GLU A 115 5.76 -7.34 -2.42
N ALA A 116 6.09 -8.64 -2.41
CA ALA A 116 5.43 -9.64 -3.26
C ALA A 116 3.94 -9.75 -2.94
N GLY A 117 3.57 -9.77 -1.65
CA GLY A 117 2.18 -9.79 -1.21
C GLY A 117 1.42 -8.52 -1.62
N HIS A 118 2.05 -7.35 -1.51
CA HIS A 118 1.47 -6.09 -1.96
C HIS A 118 1.27 -6.07 -3.48
N GLN A 119 2.27 -6.50 -4.24
CA GLN A 119 2.21 -6.55 -5.69
C GLN A 119 1.15 -7.53 -6.19
N ALA A 120 1.02 -8.70 -5.55
CA ALA A 120 -0.05 -9.66 -5.85
C ALA A 120 -1.44 -9.08 -5.56
N ARG A 121 -1.61 -8.32 -4.47
CA ARG A 121 -2.88 -7.65 -4.15
C ARG A 121 -3.21 -6.58 -5.19
N LEU A 122 -2.24 -5.76 -5.61
CA LEU A 122 -2.45 -4.77 -6.66
C LEU A 122 -2.82 -5.43 -7.98
N SER A 123 -2.10 -6.49 -8.39
CA SER A 123 -2.43 -7.19 -9.64
C SER A 123 -3.81 -7.84 -9.60
N ALA A 124 -4.22 -8.39 -8.45
CA ALA A 124 -5.55 -8.97 -8.27
C ALA A 124 -6.64 -7.89 -8.32
N LEU A 125 -6.37 -6.73 -7.71
CA LEU A 125 -7.27 -5.59 -7.74
C LEU A 125 -7.44 -5.05 -9.16
N ASP A 126 -6.35 -4.88 -9.91
CA ASP A 126 -6.36 -4.46 -11.30
C ASP A 126 -7.11 -5.44 -12.20
N ALA A 127 -6.89 -6.75 -12.00
CA ALA A 127 -7.61 -7.79 -12.73
C ALA A 127 -9.12 -7.74 -12.42
N ALA A 128 -9.50 -7.58 -11.16
CA ALA A 128 -10.89 -7.45 -10.74
C ALA A 128 -11.56 -6.17 -11.30
N PHE A 129 -10.84 -5.05 -11.31
CA PHE A 129 -11.32 -3.83 -11.95
C PHE A 129 -11.53 -4.04 -13.45
N ARG A 130 -10.53 -4.55 -14.17
CA ARG A 130 -10.65 -4.82 -15.61
C ARG A 130 -11.80 -5.78 -15.92
N GLY A 131 -11.99 -6.81 -15.10
CA GLY A 131 -13.14 -7.72 -15.21
C GLY A 131 -14.47 -6.98 -15.11
N ARG A 132 -14.67 -6.21 -14.03
CA ARG A 132 -15.90 -5.43 -13.83
C ARG A 132 -16.15 -4.39 -14.93
N PHE A 133 -15.10 -3.74 -15.41
CA PHE A 133 -15.22 -2.80 -16.53
C PHE A 133 -15.68 -3.52 -17.81
N ALA A 134 -15.07 -4.67 -18.14
CA ALA A 134 -15.48 -5.44 -19.30
C ALA A 134 -16.92 -5.98 -19.18
N ASP A 135 -17.36 -6.37 -17.99
CA ASP A 135 -18.74 -6.79 -17.74
C ASP A 135 -19.71 -5.62 -17.97
N LEU A 136 -19.41 -4.43 -17.43
CA LEU A 136 -20.22 -3.23 -17.61
C LEU A 136 -20.34 -2.81 -19.08
N GLU A 137 -19.24 -2.90 -19.85
CA GLU A 137 -19.26 -2.63 -21.28
C GLU A 137 -20.15 -3.62 -22.04
N ARG A 138 -20.07 -4.91 -21.70
CA ARG A 138 -20.94 -5.93 -22.30
C ARG A 138 -22.40 -5.68 -21.98
N ASP A 139 -22.73 -5.36 -20.73
CA ASP A 139 -24.09 -5.04 -20.30
C ASP A 139 -24.62 -3.79 -21.02
N HIS A 140 -23.79 -2.76 -21.16
CA HIS A 140 -24.15 -1.56 -21.90
C HIS A 140 -24.45 -1.86 -23.38
N HIS A 141 -23.60 -2.65 -24.03
CA HIS A 141 -23.83 -3.08 -25.41
C HIS A 141 -25.09 -3.93 -25.54
N ALA A 142 -25.36 -4.82 -24.59
CA ALA A 142 -26.58 -5.63 -24.57
C ALA A 142 -27.83 -4.75 -24.48
N LEU A 143 -27.84 -3.75 -23.58
CA LEU A 143 -28.95 -2.80 -23.44
C LEU A 143 -29.19 -1.98 -24.71
N ILE A 144 -28.13 -1.55 -25.41
CA ILE A 144 -28.27 -0.86 -26.69
C ILE A 144 -28.94 -1.76 -27.71
N LEU A 145 -28.48 -3.01 -27.86
CA LEU A 145 -29.06 -3.97 -28.80
C LEU A 145 -30.51 -4.30 -28.47
N GLU A 146 -30.86 -4.43 -27.19
CA GLU A 146 -32.24 -4.60 -26.75
C GLU A 146 -33.11 -3.39 -27.11
N ARG A 147 -32.61 -2.18 -26.88
CA ARG A 147 -33.32 -0.94 -27.25
C ARG A 147 -33.56 -0.87 -28.76
N GLU A 148 -32.54 -1.16 -29.56
CA GLU A 148 -32.64 -1.17 -31.02
C GLU A 148 -33.64 -2.21 -31.52
N ARG A 149 -33.62 -3.42 -30.96
CA ARG A 149 -34.61 -4.48 -31.26
C ARG A 149 -36.02 -4.04 -30.92
N ALA A 150 -36.24 -3.46 -29.74
CA ALA A 150 -37.55 -2.96 -29.32
C ALA A 150 -38.03 -1.82 -30.22
N GLN A 151 -37.14 -0.92 -30.65
CA GLN A 151 -37.46 0.15 -31.59
C GLN A 151 -37.84 -0.40 -32.96
N ALA A 152 -37.08 -1.35 -33.50
CA ALA A 152 -37.37 -2.00 -34.78
C ALA A 152 -38.70 -2.76 -34.76
N GLN A 153 -39.01 -3.45 -33.66
CA GLN A 153 -40.30 -4.11 -33.47
C GLN A 153 -41.47 -3.12 -33.50
N ARG A 154 -41.38 -2.02 -32.73
CA ARG A 154 -42.42 -0.97 -32.72
C ARG A 154 -42.62 -0.33 -34.08
N LEU A 155 -41.53 -0.04 -34.81
CA LEU A 155 -41.61 0.50 -36.17
C LEU A 155 -42.29 -0.49 -37.11
N GLY A 156 -41.91 -1.77 -37.06
CA GLY A 156 -42.55 -2.81 -37.88
C GLY A 156 -44.03 -3.02 -37.56
N GLU A 157 -44.43 -2.93 -36.28
CA GLU A 157 -45.84 -2.97 -35.88
C GLU A 157 -46.61 -1.75 -36.41
N LEU A 158 -46.04 -0.55 -36.31
CA LEU A 158 -46.64 0.68 -36.81
C LEU A 158 -46.80 0.65 -38.34
N GLU A 159 -45.76 0.20 -39.07
CA GLU A 159 -45.80 0.03 -40.52
C GLU A 159 -46.86 -0.97 -40.96
N ARG A 160 -46.99 -2.10 -40.27
CA ARG A 160 -48.06 -3.08 -40.54
C ARG A 160 -49.43 -2.47 -40.31
N ALA A 161 -49.68 -1.86 -39.16
CA ALA A 161 -50.95 -1.23 -38.83
C ALA A 161 -51.33 -0.14 -39.84
N PHE A 162 -50.36 0.70 -40.22
CA PHE A 162 -50.53 1.70 -41.27
C PHE A 162 -50.90 1.05 -42.60
N SER A 163 -50.14 0.04 -43.04
CA SER A 163 -50.40 -0.65 -44.30
C SER A 163 -51.79 -1.29 -44.36
N GLU A 164 -52.24 -1.88 -43.26
CA GLU A 164 -53.57 -2.49 -43.12
C GLU A 164 -54.68 -1.43 -43.22
N GLN A 165 -54.54 -0.32 -42.52
CA GLN A 165 -55.48 0.81 -42.59
C GLN A 165 -55.52 1.42 -43.99
N HIS A 166 -54.36 1.63 -44.61
CA HIS A 166 -54.26 2.12 -45.97
C HIS A 166 -54.92 1.18 -46.98
N ALA A 167 -54.69 -0.13 -46.86
CA ALA A 167 -55.34 -1.13 -47.70
C ALA A 167 -56.86 -1.15 -47.50
N ALA A 168 -57.34 -1.07 -46.25
CA ALA A 168 -58.77 -1.01 -45.93
C ALA A 168 -59.45 0.25 -46.50
N LEU A 169 -58.84 1.42 -46.33
CA LEU A 169 -59.34 2.68 -46.88
C LEU A 169 -59.33 2.67 -48.41
N THR A 170 -58.25 2.17 -49.02
CA THR A 170 -58.14 2.03 -50.48
C THR A 170 -59.24 1.11 -51.01
N THR A 171 -59.46 -0.04 -50.35
CA THR A 171 -60.51 -0.99 -50.71
C THR A 171 -61.89 -0.34 -50.60
N ARG A 172 -62.18 0.35 -49.49
CA ARG A 172 -63.45 1.08 -49.31
C ARG A 172 -63.68 2.14 -50.38
N LEU A 173 -62.64 2.89 -50.74
CA LEU A 173 -62.71 3.90 -51.79
C LEU A 173 -62.92 3.27 -53.18
N THR A 174 -62.31 2.11 -53.46
CA THR A 174 -62.58 1.37 -54.71
C THR A 174 -64.02 0.85 -54.77
N MET A 175 -64.56 0.33 -53.66
CA MET A 175 -65.95 -0.13 -53.58
C MET A 175 -66.93 1.03 -53.77
N ALA A 176 -66.74 2.16 -53.09
CA ALA A 176 -67.59 3.34 -53.28
C ALA A 176 -67.56 3.88 -54.73
N ARG A 177 -66.40 3.85 -55.39
CA ARG A 177 -66.28 4.20 -56.82
C ARG A 177 -67.05 3.22 -57.71
N GLN A 178 -67.01 1.92 -57.41
CA GLN A 178 -67.76 0.90 -58.13
C GLN A 178 -69.28 1.08 -57.94
N GLU A 179 -69.73 1.27 -56.71
CA GLU A 179 -71.14 1.57 -56.40
C GLU A 179 -71.63 2.82 -57.13
N TYR A 180 -70.82 3.89 -57.15
CA TYR A 180 -71.14 5.10 -57.90
C TYR A 180 -71.22 4.86 -59.41
N ALA A 181 -70.29 4.09 -59.99
CA ALA A 181 -70.32 3.74 -61.40
C ALA A 181 -71.55 2.88 -61.75
N GLN A 182 -71.90 1.92 -60.89
CA GLN A 182 -73.11 1.12 -61.02
C GLN A 182 -74.37 1.98 -60.95
N PHE A 183 -74.44 2.90 -59.97
CA PHE A 183 -75.54 3.87 -59.85
C PHE A 183 -75.69 4.71 -61.12
N LEU A 184 -74.60 5.26 -61.66
CA LEU A 184 -74.63 6.01 -62.92
C LEU A 184 -75.09 5.16 -64.11
N SER A 185 -74.66 3.90 -64.21
CA SER A 185 -75.14 3.00 -65.27
C SER A 185 -76.64 2.67 -65.11
N GLY A 186 -77.11 2.45 -63.88
CA GLY A 186 -78.52 2.20 -63.59
C GLY A 186 -79.37 3.43 -63.89
N TYR A 187 -78.90 4.62 -63.51
CA TYR A 187 -79.54 5.89 -63.85
C TYR A 187 -79.62 6.08 -65.38
N ARG A 188 -78.52 5.84 -66.11
CA ARG A 188 -78.53 5.86 -67.59
C ARG A 188 -79.53 4.88 -68.18
N ALA A 189 -79.59 3.65 -67.66
CA ALA A 189 -80.55 2.64 -68.11
C ALA A 189 -82.00 3.03 -67.81
N LEU A 190 -82.27 3.64 -66.66
CA LEU A 190 -83.59 4.17 -66.28
C LEU A 190 -84.02 5.32 -67.21
N VAL A 191 -83.13 6.28 -67.47
CA VAL A 191 -83.38 7.36 -68.44
C VAL A 191 -83.65 6.79 -69.83
N ALA A 192 -82.89 5.78 -70.25
CA ALA A 192 -83.12 5.09 -71.52
C ALA A 192 -84.49 4.38 -71.57
N SER A 193 -84.91 3.69 -70.50
CA SER A 193 -86.22 3.02 -70.47
C SER A 193 -87.39 4.00 -70.45
N PHE A 194 -87.26 5.15 -69.76
CA PHE A 194 -88.23 6.24 -69.87
C PHE A 194 -88.31 6.80 -71.29
N SER A 195 -87.17 6.95 -71.98
CA SER A 195 -87.15 7.38 -73.38
C SER A 195 -87.83 6.37 -74.31
N GLU A 196 -87.67 5.07 -74.05
CA GLU A 196 -88.31 3.99 -74.81
C GLU A 196 -89.82 3.90 -74.53
N LEU A 197 -90.25 4.14 -73.28
CA LEU A 197 -91.67 4.19 -72.91
C LEU A 197 -92.37 5.41 -73.50
N ALA A 198 -91.69 6.56 -73.55
CA ALA A 198 -92.15 7.76 -74.25
C ALA A 198 -92.31 7.48 -75.76
N ALA A 199 -91.39 6.74 -76.37
CA ALA A 199 -91.51 6.31 -77.76
C ALA A 199 -92.69 5.35 -78.00
N ARG A 200 -93.06 4.52 -77.01
CA ARG A 200 -94.23 3.61 -77.09
C ARG A 200 -95.57 4.32 -76.84
N HIS A 201 -95.59 5.52 -76.26
CA HIS A 201 -96.78 6.34 -76.02
C HIS A 201 -96.84 7.60 -76.90
N ALA A 202 -96.17 7.57 -78.07
CA ALA A 202 -96.35 8.59 -79.10
C ALA A 202 -97.71 8.39 -79.79
N MET A 203 -98.68 9.25 -79.45
CA MET A 203 -99.94 9.44 -80.19
C MET A 203 -99.65 9.89 -81.65
N PRO A 204 -100.56 9.63 -82.61
CA PRO A 204 -100.29 9.79 -84.03
C PRO A 204 -100.06 11.26 -84.42
N GLU A 205 -99.14 11.47 -85.35
CA GLU A 205 -98.81 12.78 -85.93
C GLU A 205 -100.02 13.44 -86.60
N GLU A 206 -100.28 14.70 -86.23
CA GLU A 206 -101.01 15.68 -87.05
C GLU A 206 -100.11 16.92 -87.27
N PRO A 207 -100.32 17.66 -88.38
CA PRO A 207 -99.25 18.26 -89.18
C PRO A 207 -98.73 19.61 -88.66
N ALA A 208 -97.51 19.92 -89.11
CA ALA A 208 -96.70 21.07 -88.74
C ALA A 208 -97.33 22.44 -88.98
N LEU A 209 -97.21 23.35 -88.00
CA LEU A 209 -97.13 24.81 -88.15
C LEU A 209 -96.42 25.41 -86.91
N PRO A 210 -95.85 26.62 -86.98
CA PRO A 210 -94.78 27.12 -87.84
C PRO A 210 -93.51 27.45 -87.00
N VAL A 211 -92.36 27.57 -87.65
CA VAL A 211 -91.16 28.14 -87.02
C VAL A 211 -91.42 29.63 -86.77
N THR A 212 -91.69 29.99 -85.52
CA THR A 212 -91.59 31.38 -85.05
C THR A 212 -90.28 31.53 -84.31
N SER A 213 -89.38 32.30 -84.90
CA SER A 213 -88.18 32.82 -84.27
C SER A 213 -88.51 33.87 -83.20
N LEU A 214 -87.77 33.78 -82.07
CA LEU A 214 -87.37 34.86 -81.14
C LEU A 214 -88.41 35.35 -80.09
N PRO A 215 -87.97 35.73 -78.86
CA PRO A 215 -86.81 36.59 -78.62
C PRO A 215 -85.73 36.07 -77.66
N ALA A 216 -84.54 36.62 -77.86
CA ALA A 216 -83.40 36.52 -76.97
C ALA A 216 -83.62 37.42 -75.73
N GLY A 217 -83.42 36.80 -74.56
CA GLY A 217 -82.98 37.42 -73.32
C GLY A 217 -84.07 37.87 -72.34
N PRO A 218 -83.72 38.18 -71.07
CA PRO A 218 -82.48 37.84 -70.35
C PRO A 218 -82.78 37.27 -68.94
N VAL A 219 -82.19 36.14 -68.51
CA VAL A 219 -82.12 35.84 -67.06
C VAL A 219 -80.83 35.10 -66.71
N GLU A 220 -79.86 35.93 -66.31
CA GLU A 220 -78.91 35.74 -65.21
C GLU A 220 -77.92 34.56 -65.22
N THR A 221 -76.79 34.84 -65.85
CA THR A 221 -75.49 34.72 -65.16
C THR A 221 -75.40 35.74 -64.01
N GLY A 222 -75.40 35.28 -62.76
CA GLY A 222 -74.77 35.95 -61.62
C GLY A 222 -73.55 35.11 -61.22
N HIS A 223 -72.33 35.55 -61.58
CA HIS A 223 -71.36 36.18 -60.68
C HIS A 223 -70.93 35.27 -59.52
N ALA A 224 -69.72 34.70 -59.42
CA ALA A 224 -68.38 35.21 -59.70
C ALA A 224 -68.07 36.55 -59.02
N ALA A 225 -67.53 36.47 -57.80
CA ALA A 225 -66.54 37.39 -57.21
C ALA A 225 -65.89 36.60 -56.05
N ASP A 226 -64.59 36.51 -55.87
CA ASP A 226 -63.47 37.13 -56.57
C ASP A 226 -62.21 36.31 -56.30
N ALA A 227 -61.33 36.26 -57.29
CA ALA A 227 -59.94 35.87 -57.10
C ALA A 227 -59.12 37.15 -56.88
N HIS A 228 -58.48 37.27 -55.71
CA HIS A 228 -57.26 38.06 -55.55
C HIS A 228 -56.33 37.33 -54.56
N ASP A 229 -55.35 36.64 -55.13
CA ASP A 229 -54.05 36.29 -54.52
C ASP A 229 -53.14 37.55 -54.58
N PRO A 230 -52.03 37.70 -53.82
CA PRO A 230 -51.55 37.01 -52.63
C PRO A 230 -51.13 37.98 -51.48
N ALA A 231 -50.68 37.43 -50.35
CA ALA A 231 -49.99 38.08 -49.21
C ALA A 231 -50.87 38.67 -48.08
N ASP A 232 -50.34 38.51 -46.86
CA ASP A 232 -50.77 39.06 -45.57
C ASP A 232 -51.89 38.34 -44.79
N ALA A 233 -51.54 37.20 -44.16
CA ALA A 233 -51.75 37.00 -42.71
C ALA A 233 -50.96 35.77 -42.20
N PRO A 234 -50.47 35.78 -40.94
CA PRO A 234 -49.23 35.12 -40.54
C PRO A 234 -49.41 33.74 -39.85
N GLU A 235 -48.27 33.07 -39.71
CA GLU A 235 -47.94 31.89 -38.89
C GLU A 235 -48.87 31.57 -37.71
N PRO A 236 -49.12 30.28 -37.40
CA PRO A 236 -49.48 29.89 -36.04
C PRO A 236 -48.23 29.91 -35.16
N ALA A 237 -47.89 31.09 -34.64
CA ALA A 237 -46.99 31.23 -33.50
C ALA A 237 -47.83 31.59 -32.24
N PRO A 238 -47.23 31.55 -31.05
CA PRO A 238 -47.36 30.47 -30.08
C PRO A 238 -48.24 30.88 -28.90
N LEU A 239 -48.72 29.92 -28.12
CA LEU A 239 -49.22 30.20 -26.76
C LEU A 239 -48.02 30.49 -25.84
N LEU A 240 -47.54 31.73 -25.82
CA LEU A 240 -46.79 32.32 -24.70
C LEU A 240 -47.82 33.06 -23.84
N GLY A 241 -48.02 32.73 -22.56
CA GLY A 241 -47.00 32.80 -21.53
C GLY A 241 -47.22 34.11 -20.75
N HIS A 242 -47.96 34.07 -19.63
CA HIS A 242 -47.90 35.13 -18.64
C HIS A 242 -46.71 34.89 -17.70
N THR A 243 -45.64 35.62 -18.00
CA THR A 243 -44.71 36.32 -17.08
C THR A 243 -44.07 35.53 -15.93
N LEU A 244 -42.81 35.14 -16.17
CA LEU A 244 -41.60 35.53 -15.42
C LEU A 244 -41.78 36.12 -14.01
N VAL A 245 -41.25 35.40 -13.00
CA VAL A 245 -40.26 35.95 -12.06
C VAL A 245 -39.11 34.94 -11.89
N THR A 246 -37.99 35.30 -12.52
CA THR A 246 -36.59 35.25 -12.07
C THR A 246 -36.25 34.53 -10.76
N ALA A 247 -35.40 33.49 -10.83
CA ALA A 247 -34.08 33.48 -10.20
C ALA A 247 -33.35 32.16 -10.53
N GLY A 248 -32.14 32.27 -11.09
CA GLY A 248 -31.20 31.17 -11.21
C GLY A 248 -30.34 31.03 -9.95
N ALA A 249 -29.98 29.78 -9.63
CA ALA A 249 -28.74 29.34 -8.99
C ALA A 249 -28.74 27.80 -9.09
N LEU A 250 -27.87 27.17 -9.89
CA LEU A 250 -26.55 26.68 -9.48
C LEU A 250 -26.53 25.89 -8.15
N THR A 251 -26.40 24.56 -8.30
CA THR A 251 -25.54 23.66 -7.49
C THR A 251 -26.10 23.21 -6.11
N PRO A 252 -25.45 22.27 -5.39
CA PRO A 252 -25.94 20.90 -5.25
C PRO A 252 -26.00 20.42 -3.78
N ASP A 253 -27.11 19.85 -3.32
CA ASP A 253 -27.14 19.13 -2.04
C ASP A 253 -27.91 17.81 -2.26
N ALA A 254 -27.39 16.61 -2.04
CA ALA A 254 -26.62 16.12 -0.90
C ALA A 254 -27.39 16.21 0.43
N GLU A 255 -28.49 15.47 0.51
CA GLU A 255 -28.98 14.89 1.77
C GLU A 255 -28.98 13.38 1.58
N ASP A 256 -27.90 12.69 1.94
CA ASP A 256 -27.57 12.32 3.31
C ASP A 256 -28.71 11.51 3.97
N ARG A 257 -28.84 10.26 3.51
CA ARG A 257 -29.46 9.21 4.31
C ARG A 257 -28.39 8.71 5.29
N PRO A 258 -28.53 8.94 6.61
CA PRO A 258 -27.65 8.30 7.56
C PRO A 258 -27.89 6.78 7.53
N MET A 259 -26.89 6.06 7.02
CA MET A 259 -26.66 4.66 7.34
C MET A 259 -26.69 4.52 8.86
N ARG A 260 -27.70 3.82 9.37
CA ARG A 260 -27.69 3.26 10.73
C ARG A 260 -26.47 2.34 10.82
N VAL A 261 -25.41 2.86 11.44
CA VAL A 261 -24.34 2.04 12.00
C VAL A 261 -24.92 1.42 13.26
N GLU A 262 -25.35 0.16 13.16
CA GLU A 262 -25.45 -0.69 14.35
C GLU A 262 -24.02 -1.01 14.81
N ALA A 263 -23.50 -0.14 15.66
CA ALA A 263 -22.44 -0.50 16.59
C ALA A 263 -23.07 -1.35 17.70
N GLN A 264 -22.97 -2.66 17.58
CA GLN A 264 -22.93 -3.55 18.75
C GLN A 264 -21.50 -4.06 18.92
N GLN A 265 -20.71 -3.27 19.63
CA GLN A 265 -19.83 -3.83 20.65
C GLN A 265 -20.61 -3.80 21.96
N PHE A 266 -20.83 -4.95 22.58
CA PHE A 266 -20.81 -5.06 24.04
C PHE A 266 -20.53 -6.51 24.41
N LEU A 267 -19.37 -6.66 25.07
CA LEU A 267 -19.01 -7.63 26.13
C LEU A 267 -19.17 -9.13 25.85
#